data_AF-A0A1H7XS60-F1
#
_entry.id   AF-A0A1H7XS60-F1
#
_cell.length_a   1.000
_cell.length_b   1.000
_cell.length_c   1.000
_cell.angle_alpha   90.00
_cell.angle_beta   90.00
_cell.angle_gamma   90.00
#
_symmetry.space_group_name_H-M   'P 1'
#
loop_
_entity.id
_entity.type
_entity.pdbx_description
1 polymer ?
#
loop_
_entity_poly.entity_id
_entity_poly.type
_entity_poly.pdbx_seq_one_letter_code
_entity_poly.pdbx_strand_id
1 'polypeptide(L)'
;MFGYMSRQNVRRARLIRALQHLSASGIDTFEAQARHLGNAIGAARLEAMVTGSYINTWFARCVEHSMGLTKGWMDEADAPDTDVEPVDTTSV
;
A
#
# COMPACT_ATOMS: atom_id res chain seq x y z
N MET A 1 3.97 -7.63 -23.22
CA MET A 1 2.77 -6.91 -22.76
C MET A 1 3.01 -6.54 -21.30
N PHE A 2 3.53 -5.34 -21.04
CA PHE A 2 3.80 -4.90 -19.67
C PHE A 2 2.47 -4.86 -18.93
N GLY A 3 2.31 -5.74 -17.94
CA GLY A 3 1.09 -5.81 -17.15
C GLY A 3 0.96 -4.54 -16.32
N TYR A 4 0.23 -3.55 -16.84
CA TYR A 4 -0.18 -2.39 -16.05
C TYR A 4 -0.99 -2.91 -14.87
N MET A 5 -0.37 -3.00 -13.69
CA MET A 5 -1.11 -3.25 -12.47
C MET A 5 -2.16 -2.14 -12.35
N SER A 6 -3.44 -2.53 -12.30
CA SER A 6 -4.52 -1.59 -12.04
C SER A 6 -4.20 -0.83 -10.76
N ARG A 7 -4.41 0.50 -10.75
CA ARG A 7 -4.21 1.35 -9.57
C ARG A 7 -4.93 0.81 -8.33
N GLN A 8 -6.06 0.12 -8.52
CA GLN A 8 -6.78 -0.54 -7.42
C GLN A 8 -6.01 -1.74 -6.84
N ASN A 9 -5.30 -2.50 -7.67
CA ASN A 9 -4.45 -3.60 -7.21
C ASN A 9 -3.23 -3.05 -6.46
N VAL A 10 -2.62 -1.97 -6.93
CA VAL A 10 -1.54 -1.26 -6.22
C VAL A 10 -2.02 -0.80 -4.85
N ARG A 11 -3.14 -0.07 -4.80
CA ARG A 11 -3.76 0.40 -3.54
C ARG A 11 -4.03 -0.75 -2.58
N ARG A 12 -4.55 -1.88 -3.06
CA ARG A 12 -4.86 -3.03 -2.22
C ARG A 12 -3.59 -3.69 -1.68
N ALA A 13 -2.59 -3.93 -2.52
CA ALA A 13 -1.33 -4.52 -2.10
C ALA A 13 -0.63 -3.65 -1.04
N ARG A 14 -0.65 -2.33 -1.25
CA ARG A 14 -0.06 -1.36 -0.31
C ARG A 14 -0.87 -1.22 0.97
N LEU A 15 -2.21 -1.25 0.90
CA LEU A 15 -3.05 -1.32 2.09
C LEU A 15 -2.74 -2.57 2.92
N ILE A 16 -2.66 -3.76 2.30
CA ILE A 16 -2.30 -5.01 2.99
C ILE A 16 -0.95 -4.87 3.69
N ARG A 17 0.05 -4.31 3.02
CA ARG A 17 1.38 -4.07 3.61
C ARG A 17 1.31 -3.13 4.82
N ALA A 18 0.51 -2.07 4.75
CA ALA A 18 0.31 -1.16 5.88
C ALA A 18 -0.36 -1.89 7.06
N LEU A 19 -1.39 -2.69 6.81
CA LEU A 19 -2.07 -3.46 7.87
C LEU A 19 -1.16 -4.53 8.49
N GLN A 20 -0.32 -5.18 7.69
CA GLN A 20 0.70 -6.11 8.19
C GLN A 20 1.71 -5.40 9.08
N HIS A 21 2.14 -4.18 8.73
CA HIS A 21 3.02 -3.38 9.59
C HIS A 21 2.36 -3.04 10.92
N LEU A 22 1.07 -2.62 10.89
CA LEU A 22 0.30 -2.36 12.11
C LEU A 22 0.16 -3.62 12.97
N SER A 23 -0.15 -4.75 12.36
CA SER A 23 -0.23 -6.05 13.05
C SER A 23 1.09 -6.41 13.72
N ALA A 24 2.23 -6.22 13.04
CA ALA A 24 3.55 -6.46 13.60
C ALA A 24 3.89 -5.52 14.78
N SER A 25 3.29 -4.32 14.83
CA SER A 25 3.41 -3.39 15.97
C SER A 25 2.42 -3.65 17.12
N GLY A 26 1.61 -4.72 17.04
CA GLY A 26 0.61 -5.07 18.06
C GLY A 26 -0.79 -4.51 17.82
N ILE A 27 -1.06 -3.95 16.63
CA ILE A 27 -2.38 -3.45 16.21
C ILE A 27 -2.94 -4.44 15.17
N ASP A 28 -3.45 -5.57 15.65
CA ASP A 28 -3.78 -6.75 14.85
C ASP A 28 -5.27 -6.90 14.48
N THR A 29 -6.16 -6.17 15.16
CA THR A 29 -7.60 -6.17 14.83
C THR A 29 -7.93 -5.08 13.81
N PHE A 30 -8.85 -5.36 12.88
CA PHE A 30 -9.33 -4.36 11.91
C PHE A 30 -9.92 -3.12 12.58
N GLU A 31 -10.52 -3.26 13.77
CA GLU A 31 -11.05 -2.14 14.53
C GLU A 31 -9.93 -1.24 15.06
N ALA A 32 -8.87 -1.83 15.64
CA ALA A 32 -7.72 -1.08 16.10
C ALA A 32 -6.94 -0.44 14.94
N GLN A 33 -6.82 -1.15 13.82
CA GLN A 33 -6.20 -0.64 12.60
C GLN A 33 -7.00 0.53 12.01
N ALA A 34 -8.33 0.40 11.90
CA ALA A 34 -9.20 1.48 11.46
C ALA A 34 -9.04 2.73 12.33
N ARG A 35 -8.99 2.56 13.66
CA ARG A 35 -8.75 3.64 14.62
C ARG A 35 -7.37 4.28 14.44
N HIS A 36 -6.34 3.47 14.21
CA HIS A 36 -4.98 3.95 13.95
C HIS A 36 -4.89 4.74 12.63
N LEU A 37 -5.64 4.32 11.61
CA LEU A 37 -5.77 5.02 10.32
C LEU A 37 -6.70 6.26 10.39
N GLY A 38 -6.85 6.85 11.58
CA GLY A 38 -7.63 8.06 11.82
C GLY A 38 -9.15 7.85 11.91
N ASN A 39 -9.62 6.60 12.07
CA ASN A 39 -11.03 6.24 12.09
C ASN A 39 -11.81 6.72 10.83
N ALA A 40 -11.09 6.83 9.70
CA ALA A 40 -11.63 7.31 8.44
C ALA A 40 -12.71 6.37 7.86
N ILE A 41 -12.62 5.08 8.19
CA ILE A 41 -13.60 4.04 7.85
C ILE A 41 -13.72 3.06 9.02
N GLY A 42 -14.85 2.36 9.12
CA GLY A 42 -15.03 1.29 10.10
C GLY A 42 -14.35 -0.03 9.71
N ALA A 43 -14.19 -0.93 10.69
CA ALA A 43 -13.51 -2.23 10.53
C ALA A 43 -14.07 -3.07 9.38
N ALA A 44 -15.40 -3.24 9.29
CA ALA A 44 -16.03 -4.02 8.22
C ALA A 44 -15.74 -3.44 6.82
N ARG A 45 -15.63 -2.11 6.72
CA ARG A 45 -15.31 -1.45 5.45
C ARG A 45 -13.84 -1.62 5.09
N LEU A 46 -12.95 -1.59 6.10
CA LEU A 46 -11.52 -1.85 5.93
C LEU A 46 -11.28 -3.28 5.44
N GLU A 47 -11.91 -4.26 6.09
CA GLU A 47 -11.86 -5.66 5.68
C GLU A 47 -12.37 -5.84 4.24
N ALA A 48 -13.50 -5.21 3.89
CA ALA A 48 -14.04 -5.27 2.54
C ALA A 48 -13.05 -4.71 1.48
N MET A 49 -12.27 -3.67 1.80
CA MET A 49 -11.25 -3.11 0.89
C MET A 49 -10.08 -4.07 0.67
N VAL A 50 -9.67 -4.78 1.72
CA VAL A 50 -8.63 -5.81 1.65
C VAL A 50 -9.08 -6.98 0.78
N THR A 51 -10.34 -7.38 0.85
CA THR A 51 -10.87 -8.55 0.11
C THR A 51 -11.26 -8.25 -1.33
N GLY A 52 -11.38 -6.99 -1.74
CA GLY A 52 -11.66 -6.67 -3.14
C GLY A 52 -12.43 -5.38 -3.39
N SER A 53 -13.02 -4.78 -2.37
CA SER A 53 -13.77 -3.52 -2.54
C SER A 53 -12.89 -2.39 -3.04
N TYR A 54 -13.54 -1.45 -3.70
CA TYR A 54 -12.91 -0.25 -4.22
C TYR A 54 -12.30 0.61 -3.11
N ILE A 55 -11.03 0.99 -3.30
CA ILE A 55 -10.30 1.92 -2.45
C ILE A 55 -10.32 3.30 -3.13
N ASN A 56 -11.02 4.25 -2.53
CA ASN A 56 -11.11 5.60 -3.04
C ASN A 56 -9.86 6.43 -2.70
N THR A 57 -9.64 7.52 -3.45
CA THR A 57 -8.46 8.36 -3.29
C THR A 57 -8.41 9.05 -1.93
N TRP A 58 -9.55 9.45 -1.36
CA TRP A 58 -9.59 10.09 -0.06
C TRP A 58 -9.06 9.17 1.05
N PHE A 59 -9.55 7.93 1.10
CA PHE A 59 -9.05 6.94 2.06
C PHE A 59 -7.58 6.62 1.85
N ALA A 60 -7.12 6.53 0.59
CA ALA A 60 -5.71 6.38 0.29
C ALA A 60 -4.85 7.51 0.89
N ARG A 61 -5.31 8.77 0.85
CA ARG A 61 -4.61 9.89 1.51
C ARG A 61 -4.66 9.81 3.03
N CYS A 62 -5.76 9.33 3.62
CA CYS A 62 -5.83 9.09 5.07
C CYS A 62 -4.80 8.06 5.52
N VAL A 63 -4.62 6.98 4.75
CA VAL A 63 -3.59 5.96 5.04
C VAL A 63 -2.19 6.56 4.94
N GLU A 64 -1.89 7.28 3.85
CA GLU A 64 -0.58 7.94 3.68
C GLU A 64 -0.28 8.88 4.86
N HIS A 65 -1.25 9.70 5.26
CA HIS A 65 -1.09 10.63 6.37
C HIS A 65 -0.88 9.92 7.72
N SER A 66 -1.72 8.92 8.03
CA SER A 66 -1.68 8.21 9.31
C SER A 66 -0.39 7.42 9.50
N MET A 67 0.16 6.91 8.41
CA MET A 67 1.40 6.13 8.41
C MET A 67 2.66 7.00 8.23
N GLY A 68 2.51 8.32 8.07
CA GLY A 68 3.64 9.22 7.80
C GLY A 68 4.34 8.96 6.46
N LEU A 69 3.61 8.44 5.47
CA LEU A 69 4.14 8.06 4.15
C LEU A 69 4.09 9.24 3.17
N THR A 70 4.88 9.15 2.10
CA THR A 70 4.90 10.16 1.05
C THR A 70 3.60 10.18 0.25
N LYS A 71 3.23 11.37 -0.22
CA LYS A 71 2.08 11.57 -1.09
C LYS A 71 2.27 10.77 -2.39
N GLY A 72 1.33 9.88 -2.71
CA GLY A 72 1.38 9.04 -3.91
C GLY A 72 1.80 7.61 -3.61
N TRP A 73 2.25 7.34 -2.38
CA TRP A 73 2.55 6.01 -1.92
C TRP A 73 1.35 5.07 -1.96
N MET A 74 0.09 5.48 -2.02
CA MET A 74 -0.99 4.50 -2.26
C MET A 74 -1.27 4.26 -3.75
N ASP A 75 -0.77 5.12 -4.65
CA ASP A 75 -1.26 5.23 -6.03
C ASP A 75 -0.27 4.75 -7.10
N GLU A 76 1.03 4.87 -6.84
CA GLU A 76 2.09 4.55 -7.81
C GLU A 76 2.58 3.12 -7.60
N ALA A 77 2.86 2.34 -8.64
CA ALA A 77 3.61 1.11 -8.43
C ALA A 77 5.05 1.48 -8.03
N ASP A 78 5.76 0.60 -7.31
CA ASP A 78 7.21 0.75 -7.22
C ASP A 78 7.74 0.76 -8.65
N ALA A 79 8.60 1.73 -8.98
CA ALA A 79 9.25 1.73 -10.28
C ALA A 79 9.88 0.34 -10.44
N PRO A 80 9.67 -0.36 -11.57
CA PRO A 80 10.41 -1.59 -11.79
C PRO A 80 11.87 -1.23 -11.60
N ASP A 81 12.55 -1.92 -10.68
CA ASP A 81 13.99 -1.81 -10.52
C ASP A 81 14.56 -1.76 -11.92
N THR A 82 15.09 -0.61 -12.29
CA THR A 82 15.73 -0.46 -13.58
C THR A 82 16.89 -1.41 -13.48
N ASP A 83 16.79 -2.52 -14.22
CA ASP A 83 17.84 -3.51 -14.44
C ASP A 83 19.17 -2.77 -14.37
N VAL A 84 19.87 -2.97 -13.27
CA VAL A 84 21.24 -2.50 -13.12
C VAL A 84 21.98 -3.33 -14.16
N GLU A 85 22.15 -2.79 -15.37
CA GLU A 85 22.89 -3.49 -16.41
C GLU A 85 24.19 -3.96 -15.77
N PRO A 86 24.54 -5.26 -15.89
CA PRO A 86 25.83 -5.72 -15.40
C PRO A 86 26.86 -4.87 -16.13
N VAL A 87 27.57 -4.03 -15.37
CA VAL A 87 28.74 -3.32 -15.89
C VAL A 87 29.67 -4.41 -16.37
N ASP A 88 29.70 -4.59 -17.70
CA ASP A 88 30.61 -5.48 -18.38
C ASP A 88 32.00 -4.91 -18.13
N THR A 89 32.58 -5.33 -16.99
CA THR A 89 33.98 -5.12 -16.69
C THR A 89 34.73 -6.12 -17.54
N THR A 90 34.71 -5.91 -18.85
CA THR A 90 35.75 -6.42 -19.73
C THR A 90 37.01 -5.61 -19.39
N SER A 91 37.67 -6.05 -18.33
CA SER A 91 39.05 -5.72 -18.02
C SER A 91 39.96 -6.75 -18.67
N VAL A 92 40.85 -6.22 -19.51
CA VAL A 92 42.09 -6.79 -20.08
C VAL A 92 41.95 -7.70 -21.28
#